data_AF-A0A357T305-F1
#
_entry.id   AF-A0A357T305-F1
#
_cell.length_a   1.000
_cell.length_b   1.000
_cell.length_c   1.000
_cell.angle_alpha   90.00
_cell.angle_beta   90.00
_cell.angle_gamma   90.00
#
_symmetry.space_group_name_H-M   'P 1'
#
loop_
_entity.id
_entity.type
_entity.pdbx_description
1 polymer ?
#
loop_
_entity_poly.entity_id
_entity_poly.type
_entity_poly.pdbx_seq_one_letter_code
_entity_poly.pdbx_strand_id
1 'polypeptide(L)'
;MGIKIGIINPNGLELSTQQALDCLVTAFSKQNIPVKLCLYTNQLPDADLLIGTYEKSRIVKDLVENSHLPLSLTPESLIIQEISIKEQTLLLACAYDTRGLNYALYELAERIDAQSLPALYKPTNEEPLLKLRGVVHFISIEELKKGWTISRDYWKNYFEMLARNRFNYLTLVFDSPFFTPIFPYLFYIPEHPGVNPFRFSDTLRAANLGTLQNFAELADQSGLDLHIGLWDFFTGSSTLPHKPFGLNNENIESYLYLALKQLIFSCSEIKGIDLKFYEEPIKQEFFLNTIIKAILETGNKTRLKLYANQIETEVITELLESGVKTILTNNGWDEKFGLPYLREETPSISLKDQQNSTSLSYQLSTSTILPWGDPDYVFRLIQSLKSSAYSGLELIPPVAHQTGKEVNESLNPALQYYRWGYERYWYYYHLFGRRSFNLKTAGEVLIRDFHRRFGEQGNGLADLYQLTGKVLPLYHTVHYNKEPNSELNTGGLLDYYLRVSVGDPTFFSGFQEFTHSLLAGTSIIKLSPLEIANCLEKLGTEILEKVISLQEYLPRGEENFVKEWQSILEDSSLFGNFSLYHSN
;
A
#
# COMPACT_ATOMS: atom_id res chain seq x y z
N MET A 1 -22.82 22.10 -24.27
CA MET A 1 -23.79 21.01 -24.01
C MET A 1 -23.38 20.40 -22.67
N GLY A 2 -24.28 20.32 -21.68
CA GLY A 2 -23.96 19.79 -20.35
C GLY A 2 -24.26 18.30 -20.24
N ILE A 3 -23.71 17.64 -19.22
CA ILE A 3 -23.97 16.21 -18.92
C ILE A 3 -24.91 16.08 -17.72
N LYS A 4 -25.90 15.20 -17.82
CA LYS A 4 -26.79 14.83 -16.72
C LYS A 4 -26.34 13.51 -16.09
N ILE A 5 -26.10 13.51 -14.78
CA ILE A 5 -25.74 12.31 -14.02
C ILE A 5 -26.92 11.92 -13.13
N GLY A 6 -27.48 10.73 -13.35
CA GLY A 6 -28.57 10.17 -12.56
C GLY A 6 -28.06 9.25 -11.44
N ILE A 7 -28.33 9.61 -10.20
CA ILE A 7 -28.02 8.77 -9.03
C ILE A 7 -29.18 7.80 -8.82
N ILE A 8 -28.93 6.50 -8.92
CA ILE A 8 -29.98 5.47 -8.81
C ILE A 8 -29.96 4.69 -7.49
N ASN A 9 -29.19 5.15 -6.51
CA ASN A 9 -29.27 4.69 -5.12
C ASN A 9 -30.38 5.46 -4.38
N PRO A 10 -31.36 4.78 -3.75
CA PRO A 10 -32.56 5.44 -3.20
C PRO A 10 -32.27 6.36 -2.01
N ASN A 11 -31.26 6.03 -1.20
CA ASN A 11 -30.86 6.81 -0.03
C ASN A 11 -29.75 7.83 -0.34
N GLY A 12 -29.47 8.08 -1.62
CA GLY A 12 -28.34 8.89 -2.06
C GLY A 12 -27.00 8.14 -1.99
N LEU A 13 -25.91 8.91 -2.01
CA LEU A 13 -24.53 8.41 -2.00
C LEU A 13 -23.92 8.54 -0.60
N GLU A 14 -23.12 7.56 -0.19
CA GLU A 14 -22.29 7.68 1.02
C GLU A 14 -21.20 8.73 0.81
N LEU A 15 -20.65 9.25 1.92
CA LEU A 15 -19.72 10.38 1.88
C LEU A 15 -18.48 10.09 1.01
N SER A 16 -17.95 8.86 1.06
CA SER A 16 -16.83 8.47 0.18
C SER A 16 -17.18 8.51 -1.30
N THR A 17 -18.42 8.16 -1.65
CA THR A 17 -18.88 8.19 -3.05
C THR A 17 -19.21 9.61 -3.49
N GLN A 18 -19.66 10.48 -2.59
CA GLN A 18 -19.80 11.91 -2.87
C GLN A 18 -18.43 12.53 -3.20
N GLN A 19 -17.37 12.21 -2.44
CA GLN A 19 -16.00 12.66 -2.74
C GLN A 19 -15.53 12.19 -4.13
N ALA A 20 -15.77 10.92 -4.46
CA ALA A 20 -15.42 10.39 -5.79
C ALA A 20 -16.25 11.04 -6.92
N LEU A 21 -17.53 11.34 -6.67
CA LEU A 21 -18.38 12.07 -7.61
C LEU A 21 -17.90 13.52 -7.79
N ASP A 22 -17.49 14.20 -6.72
CA ASP A 22 -16.95 15.57 -6.79
C ASP A 22 -15.68 15.63 -7.64
N CYS A 23 -14.84 14.59 -7.58
CA CYS A 23 -13.67 14.44 -8.46
C CYS A 23 -14.09 14.33 -9.92
N LEU A 24 -15.10 13.52 -10.23
CA LEU A 24 -15.66 13.38 -11.57
C LEU A 24 -16.26 14.71 -12.08
N VAL A 25 -17.02 15.41 -11.24
CA VAL A 25 -17.61 16.72 -11.56
C VAL A 25 -16.52 17.76 -11.83
N THR A 26 -15.45 17.74 -11.03
CA THR A 26 -14.29 18.61 -11.20
C THR A 26 -13.59 18.33 -12.54
N ALA A 27 -13.42 17.06 -12.91
CA ALA A 27 -12.84 16.68 -14.20
C ALA A 27 -13.67 17.20 -15.39
N PHE A 28 -15.01 17.07 -15.35
CA PHE A 28 -15.89 17.68 -16.37
C PHE A 28 -15.78 19.20 -16.39
N SER A 29 -15.69 19.84 -15.23
CA SER A 29 -15.61 21.30 -15.11
C SER A 29 -14.32 21.85 -15.74
N LYS A 30 -13.18 21.16 -15.57
CA LYS A 30 -11.92 21.50 -16.26
C LYS A 30 -12.05 21.46 -17.78
N GLN A 31 -12.92 20.61 -18.31
CA GLN A 31 -13.25 20.53 -19.74
C GLN A 31 -14.36 21.49 -20.17
N ASN A 32 -14.77 22.43 -19.30
CA ASN A 32 -15.88 23.38 -19.53
C ASN A 32 -17.24 22.70 -19.80
N ILE A 33 -17.47 21.53 -19.20
CA ILE A 33 -18.72 20.77 -19.35
C ILE A 33 -19.52 20.88 -18.03
N PRO A 34 -20.67 21.57 -18.04
CA PRO A 34 -21.48 21.68 -16.83
C PRO A 34 -22.16 20.33 -16.52
N VAL A 35 -22.14 19.95 -15.24
CA VAL A 35 -22.80 18.73 -14.73
C VAL A 35 -24.11 19.09 -14.04
N LYS A 36 -25.18 18.35 -14.36
CA LYS A 36 -26.46 18.42 -13.65
C LYS A 36 -26.73 17.08 -12.97
N LEU A 37 -26.90 17.08 -11.65
CA LEU A 37 -27.26 15.89 -10.91
C LEU A 37 -28.78 15.69 -10.91
N CYS A 38 -29.22 14.47 -11.22
CA CYS A 38 -30.60 14.03 -11.18
C CYS A 38 -30.73 12.99 -10.06
N LEU A 39 -31.59 13.25 -9.07
CA LEU A 39 -31.81 12.33 -7.95
C LEU A 39 -32.74 11.17 -8.33
N TYR A 40 -32.61 10.06 -7.61
CA TYR A 40 -33.46 8.90 -7.77
C TYR A 40 -34.94 9.26 -7.57
N THR A 41 -35.78 8.76 -8.46
CA THR A 41 -37.24 8.72 -8.30
C THR A 41 -37.72 7.28 -8.54
N ASN A 42 -39.02 7.00 -8.37
CA ASN A 42 -39.59 5.70 -8.73
C ASN A 42 -39.53 5.39 -10.25
N GLN A 43 -39.00 6.31 -11.06
CA GLN A 43 -38.73 6.17 -12.49
C GLN A 43 -37.24 6.40 -12.77
N LEU A 44 -36.74 5.80 -13.86
CA LEU A 44 -35.37 6.00 -14.33
C LEU A 44 -35.15 7.51 -14.63
N PRO A 45 -34.14 8.17 -14.06
CA PRO A 45 -33.91 9.58 -14.35
C PRO A 45 -33.47 9.76 -15.80
N ASP A 46 -33.95 10.81 -16.46
CA ASP A 46 -33.46 11.29 -17.76
C ASP A 46 -32.01 11.79 -17.59
N ALA A 47 -31.04 10.95 -17.92
CA ALA A 47 -29.62 11.15 -17.66
C ALA A 47 -28.75 10.53 -18.76
N ASP A 48 -27.59 11.15 -19.02
CA ASP A 48 -26.58 10.64 -19.95
C ASP A 48 -25.70 9.56 -19.29
N LEU A 49 -25.51 9.68 -17.98
CA LEU A 49 -24.75 8.74 -17.13
C LEU A 49 -25.59 8.35 -15.91
N LEU A 50 -25.78 7.05 -15.68
CA LEU A 50 -26.37 6.51 -14.44
C LEU A 50 -25.30 5.96 -13.52
N ILE A 51 -25.42 6.24 -12.21
CA ILE A 51 -24.50 5.74 -11.18
C ILE A 51 -25.24 5.10 -10.01
N GLY A 52 -24.77 3.93 -9.57
CA GLY A 52 -25.37 3.23 -8.44
C GLY A 52 -24.71 1.90 -8.10
N THR A 53 -25.22 1.26 -7.06
CA THR A 53 -24.67 0.00 -6.51
C THR A 53 -25.70 -1.11 -6.58
N TYR A 54 -25.26 -2.34 -6.80
CA TYR A 54 -26.09 -3.54 -6.71
C TYR A 54 -26.73 -3.65 -5.34
N GLU A 55 -25.98 -3.46 -4.24
CA GLU A 55 -26.52 -3.61 -2.88
C GLU A 55 -27.77 -2.74 -2.60
N LYS A 56 -27.80 -1.51 -3.13
CA LYS A 56 -28.79 -0.48 -2.80
C LYS A 56 -29.81 -0.19 -3.91
N SER A 57 -29.45 -0.34 -5.18
CA SER A 57 -30.30 0.06 -6.31
C SER A 57 -31.09 -1.11 -6.87
N ARG A 58 -32.43 -1.03 -6.82
CA ARG A 58 -33.32 -2.05 -7.43
C ARG A 58 -33.09 -2.16 -8.94
N ILE A 59 -32.84 -1.05 -9.63
CA ILE A 59 -32.58 -1.03 -11.08
C ILE A 59 -31.33 -1.86 -11.40
N VAL A 60 -30.24 -1.68 -10.64
CA VAL A 60 -29.00 -2.46 -10.85
C VAL A 60 -29.26 -3.94 -10.55
N LYS A 61 -29.97 -4.27 -9.46
CA LYS A 61 -30.33 -5.66 -9.14
C LYS A 61 -31.12 -6.32 -10.26
N ASP A 62 -32.18 -5.66 -10.74
CA ASP A 62 -33.03 -6.17 -11.81
C ASP A 62 -32.23 -6.41 -13.10
N LEU A 63 -31.30 -5.51 -13.45
CA LEU A 63 -30.44 -5.67 -14.62
C LEU A 63 -29.49 -6.87 -14.49
N VAL A 64 -28.93 -7.11 -13.30
CA VAL A 64 -28.04 -8.25 -13.05
C VAL A 64 -28.82 -9.56 -13.01
N GLU A 65 -29.95 -9.62 -12.30
CA GLU A 65 -30.77 -10.83 -12.12
C GLU A 65 -31.42 -11.29 -13.43
N ASN A 66 -31.78 -10.35 -14.31
CA ASN A 66 -32.28 -10.67 -15.66
C ASN A 66 -31.16 -10.87 -16.70
N SER A 67 -29.89 -10.99 -16.27
CA SER A 67 -28.72 -11.22 -17.14
C SER A 67 -28.49 -10.15 -18.22
N HIS A 68 -28.92 -8.91 -17.98
CA HIS A 68 -28.66 -7.76 -18.84
C HIS A 68 -27.35 -7.03 -18.49
N LEU A 69 -26.78 -7.31 -17.31
CA LEU A 69 -25.57 -6.70 -16.80
C LEU A 69 -24.67 -7.76 -16.14
N PRO A 70 -23.48 -8.07 -16.69
CA PRO A 70 -22.63 -9.17 -16.21
C PRO A 70 -21.77 -8.77 -14.99
N LEU A 71 -22.38 -8.16 -13.96
CA LEU A 71 -21.68 -7.72 -12.76
C LEU A 71 -21.36 -8.91 -11.85
N SER A 72 -20.07 -9.09 -11.54
CA SER A 72 -19.64 -10.05 -10.51
C SER A 72 -20.17 -9.63 -9.13
N LEU A 73 -20.78 -10.56 -8.39
CA LEU A 73 -21.29 -10.34 -7.02
C LEU A 73 -20.18 -10.48 -5.95
N THR A 74 -18.99 -10.01 -6.30
CA THR A 74 -17.83 -9.94 -5.42
C THR A 74 -17.71 -8.50 -4.89
N PRO A 75 -17.35 -8.28 -3.61
CA PRO A 75 -17.07 -6.95 -3.10
C PRO A 75 -16.12 -6.17 -4.01
N GLU A 76 -16.35 -4.87 -4.14
CA GLU A 76 -15.56 -3.92 -4.95
C GLU A 76 -15.60 -4.13 -6.48
N SER A 77 -16.32 -5.14 -6.99
CA SER A 77 -16.50 -5.33 -8.44
C SER A 77 -17.26 -4.17 -9.07
N LEU A 78 -16.89 -3.81 -10.31
CA LEU A 78 -17.44 -2.66 -11.01
C LEU A 78 -17.65 -2.91 -12.50
N ILE A 79 -18.63 -2.21 -13.07
CA ILE A 79 -18.89 -2.13 -14.50
C ILE A 79 -19.06 -0.67 -14.94
N ILE A 80 -18.46 -0.34 -16.07
CA ILE A 80 -18.73 0.88 -16.85
C ILE A 80 -19.06 0.41 -18.27
N GLN A 81 -20.30 0.61 -18.75
CA GLN A 81 -20.68 0.25 -20.11
C GLN A 81 -21.91 1.01 -20.60
N GLU A 82 -22.09 1.11 -21.90
CA GLU A 82 -23.36 1.56 -22.49
C GLU A 82 -24.44 0.49 -22.33
N ILE A 83 -25.66 0.93 -22.02
CA ILE A 83 -26.85 0.08 -21.96
C ILE A 83 -28.01 0.74 -22.71
N SER A 84 -28.93 -0.08 -23.19
CA SER A 84 -30.17 0.40 -23.82
C SER A 84 -31.37 0.08 -22.93
N ILE A 85 -32.04 1.11 -22.44
CA ILE A 85 -33.29 1.00 -21.66
C ILE A 85 -34.38 1.79 -22.37
N LYS A 86 -35.50 1.13 -22.72
CA LYS A 86 -36.70 1.78 -23.32
C LYS A 86 -36.36 2.74 -24.47
N GLU A 87 -35.57 2.26 -25.44
CA GLU A 87 -35.13 3.00 -26.65
C GLU A 87 -34.13 4.14 -26.41
N GLN A 88 -33.63 4.32 -25.18
CA GLN A 88 -32.54 5.26 -24.86
C GLN A 88 -31.23 4.50 -24.60
N THR A 89 -30.15 4.92 -25.27
CA THR A 89 -28.79 4.48 -24.98
C THR A 89 -28.14 5.47 -24.02
N LEU A 90 -27.63 4.95 -22.90
CA LEU A 90 -26.98 5.75 -21.86
C LEU A 90 -25.77 5.01 -21.29
N LEU A 91 -24.85 5.74 -20.67
CA LEU A 91 -23.71 5.15 -19.97
C LEU A 91 -24.14 4.73 -18.56
N LEU A 92 -23.83 3.51 -18.15
CA LEU A 92 -24.01 3.03 -16.78
C LEU A 92 -22.63 2.80 -16.15
N ALA A 93 -22.39 3.43 -15.00
CA ALA A 93 -21.28 3.10 -14.12
C ALA A 93 -21.85 2.59 -12.79
N CYS A 94 -21.70 1.29 -12.55
CA CYS A 94 -22.23 0.65 -11.36
C CYS A 94 -21.23 -0.30 -10.73
N ALA A 95 -21.49 -0.68 -9.49
CA ALA A 95 -20.63 -1.61 -8.77
C ALA A 95 -21.44 -2.52 -7.86
N TYR A 96 -20.80 -3.54 -7.29
CA TYR A 96 -21.41 -4.37 -6.27
C TYR A 96 -21.80 -3.53 -5.04
N ASP A 97 -20.81 -2.83 -4.47
CA ASP A 97 -20.91 -2.05 -3.24
C ASP A 97 -20.46 -0.58 -3.42
N THR A 98 -20.48 0.19 -2.32
CA THR A 98 -20.01 1.59 -2.28
C THR A 98 -18.58 1.73 -2.79
N ARG A 99 -17.65 0.86 -2.36
CA ARG A 99 -16.22 1.02 -2.65
C ARG A 99 -15.92 0.76 -4.12
N GLY A 100 -16.55 -0.26 -4.72
CA GLY A 100 -16.48 -0.48 -6.16
C GLY A 100 -17.04 0.71 -6.96
N LEU A 101 -18.09 1.37 -6.44
CA LEU A 101 -18.63 2.57 -7.10
C LEU A 101 -17.67 3.75 -7.00
N ASN A 102 -16.98 3.92 -5.86
CA ASN A 102 -15.90 4.91 -5.74
C ASN A 102 -14.83 4.67 -6.83
N TYR A 103 -14.40 3.42 -7.02
CA TYR A 103 -13.41 3.05 -8.03
C TYR A 103 -13.89 3.33 -9.45
N ALA A 104 -15.17 3.07 -9.76
CA ALA A 104 -15.75 3.40 -11.06
C ALA A 104 -15.77 4.91 -11.33
N LEU A 105 -16.14 5.72 -10.32
CA LEU A 105 -16.18 7.18 -10.44
C LEU A 105 -14.78 7.79 -10.59
N TYR A 106 -13.80 7.31 -9.81
CA TYR A 106 -12.41 7.73 -9.98
C TYR A 106 -11.86 7.33 -11.35
N GLU A 107 -12.17 6.13 -11.84
CA GLU A 107 -11.78 5.69 -13.18
C GLU A 107 -12.35 6.62 -14.28
N LEU A 108 -13.63 7.01 -14.18
CA LEU A 108 -14.24 7.97 -15.10
C LEU A 108 -13.57 9.35 -15.01
N ALA A 109 -13.28 9.83 -13.80
CA ALA A 109 -12.62 11.12 -13.60
C ALA A 109 -11.23 11.13 -14.27
N GLU A 110 -10.47 10.06 -14.10
CA GLU A 110 -9.14 9.93 -14.70
C GLU A 110 -9.17 9.79 -16.22
N ARG A 111 -10.22 9.17 -16.80
CA ARG A 111 -10.42 9.16 -18.25
C ARG A 111 -10.64 10.55 -18.82
N ILE A 112 -11.40 11.40 -18.13
CA ILE A 112 -11.65 12.79 -18.56
C ILE A 112 -10.39 13.65 -18.39
N ASP A 113 -9.65 13.45 -17.30
CA ASP A 113 -8.44 14.23 -17.01
C ASP A 113 -7.27 13.84 -17.95
N ALA A 114 -7.16 12.58 -18.35
CA ALA A 114 -6.05 12.08 -19.16
C ALA A 114 -6.35 11.94 -20.66
N GLN A 115 -7.62 11.86 -21.07
CA GLN A 115 -8.05 11.60 -22.44
C GLN A 115 -9.23 12.52 -22.84
N SER A 116 -9.83 12.26 -23.99
CA SER A 116 -11.03 12.96 -24.46
C SER A 116 -12.31 12.25 -24.01
N LEU A 117 -13.45 12.95 -24.06
CA LEU A 117 -14.79 12.41 -23.69
C LEU A 117 -15.12 11.01 -24.24
N PRO A 118 -14.75 10.62 -25.47
CA PRO A 118 -14.97 9.26 -25.97
C PRO A 118 -14.42 8.14 -25.07
N ALA A 119 -13.38 8.41 -24.28
CA ALA A 119 -12.81 7.45 -23.34
C ALA A 119 -13.82 6.97 -22.28
N LEU A 120 -14.81 7.80 -21.94
CA LEU A 120 -15.88 7.46 -20.99
C LEU A 120 -16.65 6.20 -21.41
N TYR A 121 -16.82 6.01 -22.70
CA TYR A 121 -17.62 4.92 -23.28
C TYR A 121 -16.84 3.61 -23.42
N LYS A 122 -15.54 3.59 -23.09
CA LYS A 122 -14.74 2.36 -23.12
C LYS A 122 -15.29 1.37 -22.09
N PRO A 123 -15.81 0.20 -22.50
CA PRO A 123 -16.39 -0.75 -21.57
C PRO A 123 -15.37 -1.26 -20.55
N THR A 124 -15.80 -1.51 -19.34
CA THR A 124 -14.98 -2.02 -18.24
C THR A 124 -15.84 -2.94 -17.39
N ASN A 125 -15.31 -4.12 -17.10
CA ASN A 125 -15.90 -5.07 -16.17
C ASN A 125 -14.74 -5.69 -15.40
N GLU A 126 -14.62 -5.33 -14.13
CA GLU A 126 -13.48 -5.69 -13.31
C GLU A 126 -13.92 -6.12 -11.91
N GLU A 127 -13.16 -7.05 -11.34
CA GLU A 127 -13.31 -7.53 -9.97
C GLU A 127 -11.92 -7.58 -9.31
N PRO A 128 -11.83 -7.45 -7.97
CA PRO A 128 -10.54 -7.45 -7.29
C PRO A 128 -9.87 -8.83 -7.32
N LEU A 129 -8.62 -8.87 -7.80
CA LEU A 129 -7.77 -10.06 -7.80
C LEU A 129 -7.28 -10.41 -6.39
N LEU A 130 -6.75 -9.41 -5.67
CA LEU A 130 -6.41 -9.46 -4.25
C LEU A 130 -7.48 -8.71 -3.46
N LYS A 131 -8.01 -9.35 -2.40
CA LYS A 131 -9.07 -8.80 -1.54
C LYS A 131 -8.55 -7.69 -0.63
N LEU A 132 -7.29 -7.77 -0.22
CA LEU A 132 -6.65 -6.81 0.68
C LEU A 132 -5.52 -6.09 -0.08
N ARG A 133 -5.60 -4.78 -0.19
CA ARG A 133 -4.60 -3.95 -0.89
C ARG A 133 -4.29 -2.76 0.00
N GLY A 134 -3.18 -2.83 0.72
CA GLY A 134 -2.86 -1.89 1.79
C GLY A 134 -1.52 -1.21 1.67
N VAL A 135 -1.40 -0.14 2.44
CA VAL A 135 -0.16 0.62 2.58
C VAL A 135 0.10 0.87 4.06
N VAL A 136 1.36 0.74 4.46
CA VAL A 136 1.84 1.07 5.79
C VAL A 136 2.30 2.53 5.82
N HIS A 137 1.90 3.26 6.85
CA HIS A 137 2.39 4.62 7.11
C HIS A 137 2.88 4.72 8.56
N PHE A 138 4.08 5.24 8.76
CA PHE A 138 4.66 5.39 10.08
C PHE A 138 4.40 6.78 10.64
N ILE A 139 4.07 6.86 11.93
CA ILE A 139 4.00 8.10 12.69
C ILE A 139 4.95 7.99 13.88
N SER A 140 5.87 8.95 13.99
CA SER A 140 6.83 8.94 15.10
C SER A 140 6.17 9.27 16.43
N ILE A 141 6.73 8.75 17.53
CA ILE A 141 6.30 9.13 18.88
C ILE A 141 6.42 10.63 19.15
N GLU A 142 7.29 11.35 18.43
CA GLU A 142 7.44 12.80 18.57
C GLU A 142 6.20 13.56 18.11
N GLU A 143 5.45 13.03 17.12
CA GLU A 143 4.16 13.58 16.74
C GLU A 143 3.13 13.44 17.86
N LEU A 144 3.11 12.29 18.56
CA LEU A 144 2.24 12.08 19.72
C LEU A 144 2.59 13.01 20.90
N LYS A 145 3.86 13.39 21.06
CA LYS A 145 4.27 14.36 22.09
C LYS A 145 3.86 15.79 21.74
N LYS A 146 3.72 16.10 20.44
CA LYS A 146 3.37 17.43 19.92
C LYS A 146 1.88 17.60 19.58
N GLY A 147 1.08 16.53 19.66
CA GLY A 147 -0.34 16.56 19.35
C GLY A 147 -0.68 16.42 17.86
N TRP A 148 0.13 15.67 17.09
CA TRP A 148 -0.04 15.37 15.66
C TRP A 148 -0.07 16.62 14.77
N THR A 149 1.10 17.03 14.30
CA THR A 149 1.30 18.28 13.54
C THR A 149 1.01 18.14 12.04
N ILE A 150 0.85 16.91 11.54
CA ILE A 150 0.54 16.65 10.12
C ILE A 150 -0.88 17.17 9.79
N SER A 151 -0.97 18.03 8.78
CA SER A 151 -2.23 18.68 8.40
C SER A 151 -3.32 17.70 7.95
N ARG A 152 -4.58 18.02 8.25
CA ARG A 152 -5.75 17.27 7.74
C ARG A 152 -5.80 17.22 6.21
N ASP A 153 -5.38 18.29 5.53
CA ASP A 153 -5.34 18.36 4.07
C ASP A 153 -4.41 17.32 3.46
N TYR A 154 -3.24 17.10 4.09
CA TYR A 154 -2.32 16.04 3.69
C TYR A 154 -3.02 14.68 3.70
N TRP A 155 -3.66 14.32 4.81
CA TRP A 155 -4.31 13.03 4.96
C TRP A 155 -5.47 12.83 4.00
N LYS A 156 -6.28 13.88 3.80
CA LYS A 156 -7.39 13.83 2.84
C LYS A 156 -6.89 13.48 1.44
N ASN A 157 -5.86 14.17 0.96
CA ASN A 157 -5.33 13.96 -0.38
C ASN A 157 -4.57 12.63 -0.50
N TYR A 158 -3.88 12.20 0.56
CA TYR A 158 -3.21 10.90 0.58
C TYR A 158 -4.22 9.74 0.50
N PHE A 159 -5.29 9.79 1.28
CA PHE A 159 -6.35 8.77 1.26
C PHE A 159 -7.09 8.75 -0.07
N GLU A 160 -7.37 9.92 -0.64
CA GLU A 160 -7.96 10.03 -1.97
C GLU A 160 -7.04 9.39 -3.04
N MET A 161 -5.74 9.64 -2.99
CA MET A 161 -4.74 9.02 -3.88
C MET A 161 -4.74 7.48 -3.74
N LEU A 162 -4.79 6.97 -2.50
CA LEU A 162 -4.88 5.53 -2.26
C LEU A 162 -6.17 4.93 -2.83
N ALA A 163 -7.32 5.57 -2.58
CA ALA A 163 -8.62 5.11 -3.08
C ALA A 163 -8.70 5.17 -4.62
N ARG A 164 -8.18 6.24 -5.26
CA ARG A 164 -8.08 6.36 -6.72
C ARG A 164 -7.27 5.22 -7.34
N ASN A 165 -6.19 4.82 -6.68
CA ASN A 165 -5.37 3.67 -7.07
C ASN A 165 -5.90 2.32 -6.58
N ARG A 166 -7.11 2.28 -6.00
CA ARG A 166 -7.82 1.08 -5.56
C ARG A 166 -7.22 0.36 -4.36
N PHE A 167 -6.40 1.03 -3.55
CA PHE A 167 -6.12 0.54 -2.20
C PHE A 167 -7.40 0.60 -1.35
N ASN A 168 -7.50 -0.29 -0.38
CA ASN A 168 -8.70 -0.42 0.46
C ASN A 168 -8.42 -0.44 1.96
N TYR A 169 -7.16 -0.42 2.38
CA TYR A 169 -6.81 -0.20 3.78
C TYR A 169 -5.48 0.54 3.95
N LEU A 170 -5.31 1.16 5.11
CA LEU A 170 -4.07 1.77 5.56
C LEU A 170 -3.73 1.22 6.94
N THR A 171 -2.47 0.82 7.14
CA THR A 171 -1.95 0.51 8.47
C THR A 171 -1.15 1.71 8.98
N LEU A 172 -1.66 2.38 10.01
CA LEU A 172 -0.93 3.44 10.72
C LEU A 172 -0.09 2.82 11.82
N VAL A 173 1.23 2.73 11.61
CA VAL A 173 2.19 2.20 12.57
C VAL A 173 2.74 3.33 13.41
N PHE A 174 2.68 3.18 14.72
CA PHE A 174 3.33 4.10 15.63
C PHE A 174 4.78 3.65 15.87
N ASP A 175 5.72 4.42 15.31
CA ASP A 175 7.14 4.17 15.49
C ASP A 175 7.53 4.56 16.92
N SER A 176 7.77 3.54 17.74
CA SER A 176 8.04 3.67 19.16
C SER A 176 9.47 3.21 19.46
N PRO A 177 10.42 4.12 19.72
CA PRO A 177 11.70 3.72 20.26
C PRO A 177 11.48 3.07 21.65
N PHE A 178 12.11 1.93 21.91
CA PHE A 178 12.14 1.23 23.20
C PHE A 178 10.86 0.47 23.62
N PHE A 179 10.16 -0.19 22.69
CA PHE A 179 9.07 -1.15 23.03
C PHE A 179 7.94 -0.54 23.87
N THR A 180 7.71 0.76 23.71
CA THR A 180 6.75 1.51 24.50
C THR A 180 5.35 1.33 23.90
N PRO A 181 4.37 0.82 24.67
CA PRO A 181 2.99 0.83 24.20
C PRO A 181 2.52 2.27 24.01
N ILE A 182 1.79 2.55 22.93
CA ILE A 182 1.27 3.89 22.63
C ILE A 182 0.18 4.34 23.62
N PHE A 183 -0.44 3.39 24.31
CA PHE A 183 -1.64 3.60 25.12
C PHE A 183 -1.54 4.74 26.16
N PRO A 184 -0.42 4.91 26.90
CA PRO A 184 -0.26 6.03 27.84
C PRO A 184 -0.31 7.42 27.19
N TYR A 185 -0.09 7.53 25.87
CA TYR A 185 -0.25 8.77 25.11
C TYR A 185 -1.69 9.05 24.69
N LEU A 186 -2.59 8.07 24.78
CA LEU A 186 -3.98 8.15 24.34
C LEU A 186 -4.96 8.22 25.51
N PHE A 187 -4.73 7.42 26.57
CA PHE A 187 -5.66 7.35 27.71
C PHE A 187 -4.97 6.84 28.98
N TYR A 188 -5.67 6.96 30.10
CA TYR A 188 -5.29 6.44 31.40
C TYR A 188 -6.12 5.20 31.74
N ILE A 189 -5.48 4.18 32.33
CA ILE A 189 -6.14 2.95 32.79
C ILE A 189 -6.20 2.96 34.33
N PRO A 190 -7.36 3.21 34.96
CA PRO A 190 -7.49 3.38 36.41
C PRO A 190 -7.01 2.20 37.24
N GLU A 191 -7.14 0.99 36.73
CA GLU A 191 -6.70 -0.26 37.36
C GLU A 191 -5.17 -0.36 37.46
N HIS A 192 -4.45 0.43 36.66
CA HIS A 192 -3.00 0.44 36.55
C HIS A 192 -2.43 1.86 36.73
N PRO A 193 -2.62 2.50 37.89
CA PRO A 193 -2.20 3.89 38.13
C PRO A 193 -0.69 4.10 38.01
N GLY A 194 0.09 3.04 38.24
CA GLY A 194 1.54 3.04 38.09
C GLY A 194 2.00 3.07 36.63
N VAL A 195 1.13 2.71 35.67
CA VAL A 195 1.41 2.73 34.24
C VAL A 195 1.12 4.11 33.66
N ASN A 196 1.70 5.16 34.27
CA ASN A 196 1.72 6.57 33.85
C ASN A 196 2.03 7.53 35.04
N PRO A 197 3.22 7.51 35.66
CA PRO A 197 3.45 8.37 36.82
C PRO A 197 4.07 9.72 36.41
N PHE A 198 3.27 10.68 35.93
CA PHE A 198 3.59 12.12 35.71
C PHE A 198 4.20 12.59 34.37
N ARG A 199 4.26 11.77 33.30
CA ARG A 199 4.90 12.20 32.03
C ARG A 199 3.98 12.86 30.98
N PHE A 200 2.66 12.64 31.02
CA PHE A 200 1.72 13.20 30.02
C PHE A 200 0.49 13.82 30.69
N SER A 201 0.09 15.03 30.27
CA SER A 201 -1.13 15.68 30.76
C SER A 201 -2.39 15.04 30.18
N ASP A 202 -3.52 15.13 30.89
CA ASP A 202 -4.81 14.66 30.39
C ASP A 202 -5.25 15.42 29.13
N THR A 203 -4.84 16.70 29.02
CA THR A 203 -5.07 17.51 27.81
C THR A 203 -4.36 16.94 26.58
N LEU A 204 -3.13 16.44 26.73
CA LEU A 204 -2.37 15.83 25.65
C LEU A 204 -3.01 14.50 25.23
N ARG A 205 -3.42 13.67 26.19
CA ARG A 205 -4.10 12.39 25.91
C ARG A 205 -5.41 12.61 25.18
N ALA A 206 -6.24 13.54 25.65
CA ALA A 206 -7.50 13.89 25.00
C ALA A 206 -7.28 14.44 23.57
N ALA A 207 -6.25 15.27 23.36
CA ALA A 207 -5.91 15.78 22.05
C ALA A 207 -5.46 14.65 21.10
N ASN A 208 -4.56 13.76 21.54
CA ASN A 208 -4.09 12.63 20.74
C ASN A 208 -5.22 11.66 20.38
N LEU A 209 -6.08 11.32 21.35
CA LEU A 209 -7.23 10.44 21.11
C LEU A 209 -8.22 11.09 20.13
N GLY A 210 -8.53 12.38 20.32
CA GLY A 210 -9.39 13.13 19.40
C GLY A 210 -8.82 13.19 17.98
N THR A 211 -7.51 13.38 17.83
CA THR A 211 -6.87 13.33 16.50
C THR A 211 -6.93 11.95 15.88
N LEU A 212 -6.69 10.88 16.66
CA LEU A 212 -6.81 9.51 16.17
C LEU A 212 -8.25 9.18 15.71
N GLN A 213 -9.26 9.64 16.45
CA GLN A 213 -10.67 9.49 16.07
C GLN A 213 -10.97 10.23 14.76
N ASN A 214 -10.56 11.50 14.65
CA ASN A 214 -10.75 12.29 13.43
C ASN A 214 -10.02 11.67 12.21
N PHE A 215 -8.85 11.07 12.44
CA PHE A 215 -8.09 10.38 11.42
C PHE A 215 -8.80 9.10 10.95
N ALA A 216 -9.33 8.31 11.89
CA ALA A 216 -10.10 7.11 11.61
C ALA A 216 -11.40 7.43 10.84
N GLU A 217 -12.10 8.50 11.25
CA GLU A 217 -13.26 9.00 10.52
C GLU A 217 -12.87 9.43 9.10
N LEU A 218 -11.78 10.18 8.94
CA LEU A 218 -11.32 10.62 7.61
C LEU A 218 -11.00 9.43 6.69
N ALA A 219 -10.39 8.35 7.23
CA ALA A 219 -10.11 7.14 6.46
C ALA A 219 -11.41 6.46 5.97
N ASP A 220 -12.38 6.28 6.87
CA ASP A 220 -13.70 5.71 6.55
C ASP A 220 -14.44 6.57 5.51
N GLN A 221 -14.41 7.90 5.68
CA GLN A 221 -14.98 8.87 4.74
C GLN A 221 -14.32 8.83 3.35
N SER A 222 -13.07 8.38 3.25
CA SER A 222 -12.37 8.17 1.97
C SER A 222 -12.53 6.74 1.42
N GLY A 223 -13.27 5.88 2.13
CA GLY A 223 -13.54 4.49 1.73
C GLY A 223 -12.41 3.51 2.06
N LEU A 224 -11.51 3.86 2.99
CA LEU A 224 -10.39 3.04 3.44
C LEU A 224 -10.65 2.43 4.83
N ASP A 225 -10.29 1.17 5.00
CA ASP A 225 -10.24 0.53 6.31
C ASP A 225 -8.97 1.01 7.05
N LEU A 226 -9.11 1.56 8.26
CA LEU A 226 -7.95 1.90 9.08
C LEU A 226 -7.54 0.73 9.98
N HIS A 227 -6.28 0.34 9.90
CA HIS A 227 -5.62 -0.56 10.83
C HIS A 227 -4.62 0.19 11.71
N ILE A 228 -4.52 -0.18 12.99
CA ILE A 228 -3.51 0.36 13.91
C ILE A 228 -2.37 -0.64 14.08
N GLY A 229 -1.18 -0.26 13.64
CA GLY A 229 0.05 -1.00 13.81
C GLY A 229 0.70 -0.73 15.16
N LEU A 230 0.77 -1.77 15.99
CA LEU A 230 1.53 -1.81 17.23
C LEU A 230 2.73 -2.72 16.99
N TRP A 231 3.78 -2.13 16.43
CA TRP A 231 5.01 -2.86 16.13
C TRP A 231 5.95 -2.85 17.34
N ASP A 232 6.76 -3.90 17.43
CA ASP A 232 7.56 -4.24 18.59
C ASP A 232 6.74 -4.34 19.89
N PHE A 233 5.57 -4.96 19.76
CA PHE A 233 4.62 -5.19 20.83
C PHE A 233 5.22 -6.10 21.91
N PHE A 234 5.51 -5.51 23.07
CA PHE A 234 6.11 -6.21 24.20
C PHE A 234 5.05 -6.92 25.05
N THR A 235 5.29 -8.20 25.36
CA THR A 235 4.34 -9.10 26.04
C THR A 235 4.75 -9.44 27.48
N GLY A 236 5.92 -9.02 27.95
CA GLY A 236 6.35 -9.23 29.34
C GLY A 236 7.23 -10.46 29.60
N SER A 237 7.66 -11.19 28.56
CA SER A 237 8.43 -12.44 28.74
C SER A 237 9.90 -12.22 29.10
N SER A 238 10.53 -11.11 28.74
CA SER A 238 11.91 -10.79 29.12
C SER A 238 12.01 -9.68 30.18
N THR A 239 13.16 -9.61 30.85
CA THR A 239 13.52 -8.44 31.64
C THR A 239 13.96 -7.32 30.71
N LEU A 240 13.11 -6.31 30.53
CA LEU A 240 13.49 -5.12 29.78
C LEU A 240 14.70 -4.42 30.43
N PRO A 241 15.69 -3.94 29.66
CA PRO A 241 16.79 -3.15 30.19
C PRO A 241 16.31 -1.84 30.86
N HIS A 242 15.14 -1.33 30.44
CA HIS A 242 14.43 -0.21 31.05
C HIS A 242 12.94 -0.53 31.14
N LYS A 243 12.28 -0.26 32.27
CA LYS A 243 10.84 -0.49 32.44
C LYS A 243 10.04 0.73 31.92
N PRO A 244 9.46 0.70 30.71
CA PRO A 244 8.72 1.84 30.17
C PRO A 244 7.46 2.05 31.02
N PHE A 245 7.23 3.31 31.41
CA PHE A 245 6.00 3.79 32.06
C PHE A 245 5.55 3.07 33.33
N GLY A 246 6.34 2.20 33.96
CA GLY A 246 5.91 1.43 35.13
C GLY A 246 5.35 0.04 34.80
N LEU A 247 5.46 -0.40 33.55
CA LEU A 247 5.13 -1.78 33.14
C LEU A 247 6.13 -2.79 33.69
N ASN A 248 5.62 -3.96 34.07
CA ASN A 248 6.38 -5.11 34.57
C ASN A 248 5.60 -6.40 34.33
N ASN A 249 6.23 -7.54 34.61
CA ASN A 249 5.67 -8.86 34.32
C ASN A 249 4.38 -9.19 35.12
N GLU A 250 4.10 -8.47 36.21
CA GLU A 250 2.90 -8.69 37.02
C GLU A 250 1.69 -7.89 36.51
N ASN A 251 1.91 -6.72 35.89
CA ASN A 251 0.83 -5.82 35.47
C ASN A 251 0.58 -5.77 33.96
N ILE A 252 1.54 -6.21 33.15
CA ILE A 252 1.52 -6.00 31.70
C ILE A 252 0.34 -6.67 31.00
N GLU A 253 0.02 -7.91 31.35
CA GLU A 253 -1.08 -8.65 30.73
C GLU A 253 -2.42 -7.95 30.96
N SER A 254 -2.74 -7.68 32.23
CA SER A 254 -3.97 -6.98 32.60
C SER A 254 -4.04 -5.56 32.00
N TYR A 255 -2.92 -4.84 31.97
CA TYR A 255 -2.85 -3.51 31.38
C TYR A 255 -3.11 -3.53 29.87
N LEU A 256 -2.42 -4.40 29.13
CA LEU A 256 -2.57 -4.50 27.67
C LEU A 256 -3.97 -4.94 27.28
N TYR A 257 -4.58 -5.86 28.03
CA TYR A 257 -5.97 -6.28 27.80
C TYR A 257 -6.94 -5.10 27.93
N LEU A 258 -6.85 -4.35 29.03
CA LEU A 258 -7.71 -3.18 29.28
C LEU A 258 -7.44 -2.06 28.27
N ALA A 259 -6.18 -1.83 27.92
CA ALA A 259 -5.78 -0.80 26.97
C ALA A 259 -6.24 -1.11 25.54
N LEU A 260 -6.09 -2.35 25.07
CA LEU A 260 -6.61 -2.77 23.76
C LEU A 260 -8.13 -2.62 23.71
N LYS A 261 -8.83 -3.06 24.77
CA LYS A 261 -10.29 -2.90 24.89
C LYS A 261 -10.69 -1.42 24.85
N GLN A 262 -9.99 -0.56 25.59
CA GLN A 262 -10.24 0.88 25.60
C GLN A 262 -9.98 1.52 24.23
N LEU A 263 -8.93 1.12 23.51
CA LEU A 263 -8.64 1.61 22.16
C LEU A 263 -9.77 1.28 21.19
N ILE A 264 -10.16 0.00 21.12
CA ILE A 264 -11.22 -0.47 20.20
C ILE A 264 -12.56 0.18 20.54
N PHE A 265 -12.86 0.33 21.84
CA PHE A 265 -14.09 0.98 22.27
C PHE A 265 -14.10 2.49 21.97
N SER A 266 -12.97 3.18 22.16
CA SER A 266 -12.88 4.63 21.98
C SER A 266 -12.86 5.05 20.51
N CYS A 267 -12.44 4.17 19.60
CA CYS A 267 -12.29 4.44 18.17
C CYS A 267 -12.91 3.30 17.34
N SER A 268 -14.25 3.27 17.27
CA SER A 268 -15.01 2.18 16.63
C SER A 268 -14.83 2.07 15.11
N GLU A 269 -14.28 3.11 14.51
CA GLU A 269 -13.94 3.23 13.09
C GLU A 269 -12.71 2.38 12.74
N ILE A 270 -11.87 2.02 13.72
CA ILE A 270 -10.72 1.13 13.51
C ILE A 270 -11.20 -0.25 13.09
N LYS A 271 -10.79 -0.69 11.90
CA LYS A 271 -11.18 -1.98 11.31
C LYS A 271 -10.16 -3.08 11.54
N GLY A 272 -8.94 -2.76 11.96
CA GLY A 272 -7.92 -3.77 12.27
C GLY A 272 -6.88 -3.34 13.31
N ILE A 273 -6.32 -4.32 14.00
CA ILE A 273 -5.12 -4.19 14.84
C ILE A 273 -4.03 -5.06 14.22
N ASP A 274 -2.87 -4.46 13.94
CA ASP A 274 -1.70 -5.13 13.38
C ASP A 274 -0.61 -5.23 14.46
N LEU A 275 -0.28 -6.46 14.85
CA LEU A 275 0.69 -6.75 15.90
C LEU A 275 1.94 -7.38 15.29
N LYS A 276 3.07 -6.72 15.52
CA LYS A 276 4.41 -7.29 15.33
C LYS A 276 5.05 -7.40 16.70
N PHE A 277 5.34 -8.61 17.15
CA PHE A 277 5.82 -8.84 18.51
C PHE A 277 7.31 -8.57 18.62
N TYR A 278 7.72 -8.03 19.76
CA TYR A 278 9.15 -7.87 20.07
C TYR A 278 9.82 -9.21 20.39
N GLU A 279 9.09 -10.10 21.07
CA GLU A 279 9.58 -11.40 21.51
C GLU A 279 8.75 -12.52 20.92
N GLU A 280 9.46 -13.54 20.43
CA GLU A 280 8.90 -14.73 19.82
C GLU A 280 9.47 -15.98 20.52
N PRO A 281 8.68 -17.06 20.66
CA PRO A 281 7.25 -17.17 20.35
C PRO A 281 6.36 -16.60 21.46
N ILE A 282 5.16 -16.17 21.09
CA ILE A 282 4.16 -15.64 22.04
C ILE A 282 3.57 -16.79 22.85
N LYS A 283 3.42 -16.59 24.17
CA LYS A 283 2.69 -17.54 25.01
C LYS A 283 1.20 -17.57 24.64
N GLN A 284 0.71 -18.76 24.31
CA GLN A 284 -0.69 -19.06 23.97
C GLN A 284 -1.70 -18.45 24.97
N GLU A 285 -1.48 -18.67 26.27
CA GLU A 285 -2.38 -18.16 27.33
C GLU A 285 -2.51 -16.63 27.33
N PHE A 286 -1.38 -15.92 27.18
CA PHE A 286 -1.38 -14.46 27.07
C PHE A 286 -2.18 -14.01 25.85
N PHE A 287 -1.95 -14.65 24.71
CA PHE A 287 -2.60 -14.30 23.45
C PHE A 287 -4.12 -14.43 23.53
N LEU A 288 -4.61 -15.55 24.09
CA LEU A 288 -6.03 -15.80 24.32
C LEU A 288 -6.64 -14.78 25.30
N ASN A 289 -6.05 -14.66 26.49
CA ASN A 289 -6.62 -13.90 27.61
C ASN A 289 -6.55 -12.38 27.39
N THR A 290 -5.64 -11.93 26.53
CA THR A 290 -5.40 -10.51 26.26
C THR A 290 -5.97 -10.08 24.92
N ILE A 291 -5.46 -10.63 23.82
CA ILE A 291 -5.70 -10.11 22.47
C ILE A 291 -7.04 -10.60 21.94
N ILE A 292 -7.24 -11.91 21.87
CA ILE A 292 -8.51 -12.49 21.37
C ILE A 292 -9.67 -12.04 22.25
N LYS A 293 -9.53 -12.14 23.57
CA LYS A 293 -10.57 -11.72 24.52
C LYS A 293 -10.97 -10.25 24.35
N ALA A 294 -10.01 -9.33 24.18
CA ALA A 294 -10.32 -7.92 23.98
C ALA A 294 -11.12 -7.67 22.69
N ILE A 295 -10.81 -8.39 21.60
CA ILE A 295 -11.52 -8.26 20.32
C ILE A 295 -12.94 -8.85 20.41
N LEU A 296 -13.09 -10.01 21.04
CA LEU A 296 -14.39 -10.66 21.19
C LEU A 296 -15.34 -9.85 22.08
N GLU A 297 -14.86 -9.35 23.22
CA GLU A 297 -15.66 -8.55 24.16
C GLU A 297 -16.00 -7.14 23.64
N THR A 298 -15.33 -6.68 22.57
CA THR A 298 -15.65 -5.43 21.87
C THR A 298 -16.51 -5.64 20.64
N GLY A 299 -17.06 -6.84 20.46
CA GLY A 299 -18.08 -7.16 19.45
C GLY A 299 -17.54 -7.79 18.17
N ASN A 300 -16.27 -8.23 18.15
CA ASN A 300 -15.63 -8.97 17.05
C ASN A 300 -15.78 -8.27 15.68
N LYS A 301 -15.67 -6.94 15.66
CA LYS A 301 -15.73 -6.12 14.43
C LYS A 301 -14.35 -5.79 13.87
N THR A 302 -13.33 -5.84 14.72
CA THR A 302 -11.94 -5.49 14.40
C THR A 302 -11.18 -6.74 13.97
N ARG A 303 -10.51 -6.68 12.82
CA ARG A 303 -9.65 -7.76 12.34
C ARG A 303 -8.33 -7.78 13.13
N LEU A 304 -7.78 -8.96 13.34
CA LEU A 304 -6.45 -9.13 13.90
C LEU A 304 -5.46 -9.42 12.77
N LYS A 305 -4.35 -8.69 12.71
CA LYS A 305 -3.27 -8.95 11.78
C LYS A 305 -2.00 -9.32 12.55
N LEU A 306 -1.35 -10.40 12.10
CA LEU A 306 -0.20 -11.02 12.75
C LEU A 306 0.83 -11.43 11.70
N TYR A 307 2.08 -11.50 12.12
CA TYR A 307 3.15 -12.07 11.31
C TYR A 307 3.20 -13.59 11.50
N ALA A 308 3.10 -14.31 10.39
CA ALA A 308 2.97 -15.77 10.38
C ALA A 308 4.17 -16.50 10.97
N ASN A 309 5.37 -15.92 10.90
CA ASN A 309 6.59 -16.47 11.48
C ASN A 309 6.71 -16.24 12.99
N GLN A 310 5.89 -15.35 13.59
CA GLN A 310 5.96 -14.99 15.01
C GLN A 310 5.02 -15.82 15.91
N ILE A 311 4.20 -16.68 15.31
CA ILE A 311 3.16 -17.45 16.00
C ILE A 311 3.33 -18.96 15.77
N GLU A 312 3.07 -19.75 16.81
CA GLU A 312 3.11 -21.20 16.75
C GLU A 312 1.83 -21.78 16.13
N THR A 313 1.86 -23.06 15.75
CA THR A 313 0.73 -23.73 15.08
C THR A 313 -0.50 -23.79 15.99
N GLU A 314 -0.28 -23.93 17.29
CA GLU A 314 -1.30 -23.96 18.35
C GLU A 314 -2.08 -22.65 18.39
N VAL A 315 -1.39 -21.50 18.31
CA VAL A 315 -2.02 -20.17 18.26
C VAL A 315 -2.86 -20.00 16.98
N ILE A 316 -2.39 -20.57 15.86
CA ILE A 316 -3.16 -20.57 14.61
C ILE A 316 -4.46 -21.38 14.76
N THR A 317 -4.41 -22.56 15.39
CA THR A 317 -5.61 -23.36 15.65
C THR A 317 -6.62 -22.60 16.50
N GLU A 318 -6.18 -21.93 17.56
CA GLU A 318 -7.05 -21.11 18.41
C GLU A 318 -7.67 -19.92 17.68
N LEU A 319 -6.91 -19.26 16.80
CA LEU A 319 -7.42 -18.18 15.97
C LEU A 319 -8.59 -18.65 15.11
N LEU A 320 -8.47 -19.84 14.51
CA LEU A 320 -9.53 -20.46 13.73
C LEU A 320 -10.76 -20.78 14.60
N GLU A 321 -10.57 -21.34 15.79
CA GLU A 321 -11.66 -21.69 16.71
C GLU A 321 -12.37 -20.46 17.30
N SER A 322 -11.65 -19.37 17.54
CA SER A 322 -12.20 -18.14 18.14
C SER A 322 -13.19 -17.40 17.23
N GLY A 323 -13.12 -17.62 15.92
CA GLY A 323 -13.90 -16.88 14.92
C GLY A 323 -13.47 -15.42 14.74
N VAL A 324 -12.33 -15.01 15.29
CA VAL A 324 -11.74 -13.69 15.04
C VAL A 324 -11.24 -13.63 13.60
N LYS A 325 -11.65 -12.59 12.86
CA LYS A 325 -11.18 -12.37 11.49
C LYS A 325 -9.69 -12.03 11.51
N THR A 326 -8.88 -12.85 10.85
CA THR A 326 -7.42 -12.79 10.97
C THR A 326 -6.74 -12.59 9.62
N ILE A 327 -5.70 -11.76 9.60
CA ILE A 327 -4.78 -11.58 8.47
C ILE A 327 -3.40 -12.10 8.90
N LEU A 328 -2.93 -13.16 8.27
CA LEU A 328 -1.59 -13.67 8.48
C LEU A 328 -0.66 -13.05 7.43
N THR A 329 0.42 -12.44 7.89
CA THR A 329 1.33 -11.67 7.04
C THR A 329 2.67 -12.39 6.94
N ASN A 330 3.15 -12.55 5.71
CA ASN A 330 4.50 -13.00 5.42
C ASN A 330 5.31 -11.84 4.85
N ASN A 331 6.53 -11.67 5.35
CA ASN A 331 7.46 -10.72 4.78
C ASN A 331 8.08 -11.28 3.52
N GLY A 332 8.29 -10.40 2.53
CA GLY A 332 8.99 -10.75 1.32
C GLY A 332 10.48 -10.96 1.54
N TRP A 333 11.23 -9.87 1.38
CA TRP A 333 12.69 -9.85 1.47
C TRP A 333 13.16 -9.13 2.75
N ASP A 334 12.48 -9.40 3.87
CA ASP A 334 12.62 -8.64 5.12
C ASP A 334 12.37 -7.14 4.90
N GLU A 335 13.30 -6.27 5.30
CA GLU A 335 13.24 -4.83 5.04
C GLU A 335 13.68 -4.44 3.62
N LYS A 336 14.12 -5.41 2.81
CA LYS A 336 14.69 -5.17 1.50
C LYS A 336 13.67 -5.32 0.39
N PHE A 337 14.04 -4.75 -0.73
CA PHE A 337 13.31 -4.86 -1.97
C PHE A 337 14.03 -5.80 -2.93
N GLY A 338 13.71 -7.09 -2.88
CA GLY A 338 14.33 -8.12 -3.72
C GLY A 338 13.51 -8.50 -4.96
N LEU A 339 13.96 -9.51 -5.70
CA LEU A 339 13.34 -9.99 -6.94
C LEU A 339 11.88 -10.46 -6.79
N PRO A 340 11.06 -10.43 -7.87
CA PRO A 340 9.61 -10.59 -7.81
C PRO A 340 9.16 -12.05 -7.73
N TYR A 341 9.73 -12.81 -6.80
CA TYR A 341 9.32 -14.18 -6.47
C TYR A 341 9.28 -14.38 -4.95
N LEU A 342 8.62 -15.46 -4.51
CA LEU A 342 8.51 -15.83 -3.11
C LEU A 342 9.74 -16.63 -2.67
N ARG A 343 10.35 -16.27 -1.53
CA ARG A 343 11.47 -17.01 -0.95
C ARG A 343 10.97 -18.33 -0.34
N GLU A 344 11.69 -19.41 -0.59
CA GLU A 344 11.34 -20.78 -0.14
C GLU A 344 11.22 -20.93 1.39
N GLU A 345 11.89 -20.07 2.16
CA GLU A 345 11.90 -20.11 3.63
C GLU A 345 10.64 -19.55 4.29
N THR A 346 9.71 -18.98 3.52
CA THR A 346 8.46 -18.48 4.08
C THR A 346 7.66 -19.67 4.63
N PRO A 347 7.35 -19.74 5.94
CA PRO A 347 6.62 -20.86 6.51
C PRO A 347 5.37 -21.13 5.68
N SER A 348 5.31 -22.31 5.08
CA SER A 348 4.12 -22.77 4.39
C SER A 348 3.10 -23.15 5.46
N ILE A 349 2.41 -22.15 6.00
CA ILE A 349 1.14 -22.41 6.70
C ILE A 349 0.30 -23.18 5.68
N SER A 350 0.07 -24.46 5.94
CA SER A 350 -0.62 -25.33 4.99
C SER A 350 -2.01 -24.76 4.75
N LEU A 351 -2.20 -24.24 3.54
CA LEU A 351 -3.38 -23.56 3.02
C LEU A 351 -4.67 -24.42 3.00
N LYS A 352 -4.66 -25.60 3.63
CA LYS A 352 -5.82 -26.52 3.65
C LYS A 352 -6.97 -26.02 4.54
N ASP A 353 -6.73 -25.02 5.39
CA ASP A 353 -7.72 -24.45 6.31
C ASP A 353 -8.06 -22.98 6.01
N GLN A 354 -8.20 -22.59 4.74
CA GLN A 354 -8.89 -21.34 4.41
C GLN A 354 -10.37 -21.46 4.80
N GLN A 355 -10.66 -21.23 6.07
CA GLN A 355 -11.98 -20.92 6.57
C GLN A 355 -12.26 -19.43 6.29
N ASN A 356 -13.53 -19.04 6.23
CA ASN A 356 -13.96 -17.67 5.92
C ASN A 356 -13.34 -16.57 6.82
N SER A 357 -12.71 -16.93 7.94
CA SER A 357 -12.13 -16.04 8.93
C SER A 357 -10.66 -15.66 8.69
N THR A 358 -9.87 -16.39 7.90
CA THR A 358 -8.41 -16.14 7.79
C THR A 358 -7.98 -15.80 6.35
N SER A 359 -7.15 -14.77 6.21
CA SER A 359 -6.59 -14.29 4.93
C SER A 359 -5.07 -14.25 4.99
N LEU A 360 -4.41 -14.65 3.91
CA LEU A 360 -2.95 -14.54 3.77
C LEU A 360 -2.58 -13.25 3.04
N SER A 361 -1.65 -12.47 3.59
CA SER A 361 -1.15 -11.21 3.03
C SER A 361 0.37 -11.23 2.89
N TYR A 362 0.87 -10.65 1.81
CA TYR A 362 2.29 -10.47 1.58
C TYR A 362 2.68 -9.03 1.88
N GLN A 363 3.70 -8.80 2.70
CA GLN A 363 4.22 -7.46 2.99
C GLN A 363 5.51 -7.24 2.19
N LEU A 364 5.53 -6.16 1.41
CA LEU A 364 6.64 -5.77 0.56
C LEU A 364 7.23 -4.45 1.03
N SER A 365 8.53 -4.45 1.34
CA SER A 365 9.29 -3.24 1.66
C SER A 365 10.09 -2.78 0.44
N THR A 366 9.99 -1.49 0.11
CA THR A 366 10.77 -0.92 -1.00
C THR A 366 11.96 -0.08 -0.52
N SER A 367 11.87 0.55 0.66
CA SER A 367 12.94 1.33 1.32
C SER A 367 13.83 2.08 0.33
N THR A 368 13.26 3.04 -0.41
CA THR A 368 14.00 3.94 -1.30
C THR A 368 13.59 5.43 -1.27
N ILE A 369 14.54 6.36 -1.31
CA ILE A 369 14.38 7.77 -1.61
C ILE A 369 14.20 8.01 -3.09
N LEU A 370 14.54 7.10 -4.01
CA LEU A 370 14.42 7.34 -5.45
C LEU A 370 13.05 6.86 -5.97
N PRO A 371 12.47 7.48 -7.01
CA PRO A 371 11.20 7.02 -7.57
C PRO A 371 11.40 5.64 -8.18
N TRP A 372 10.42 4.75 -7.96
CA TRP A 372 10.49 3.38 -8.46
C TRP A 372 9.20 2.99 -9.19
N GLY A 373 9.32 2.23 -10.27
CA GLY A 373 8.16 1.67 -10.97
C GLY A 373 8.50 0.72 -12.11
N ASP A 374 8.50 -0.59 -11.86
CA ASP A 374 8.62 -1.61 -12.91
C ASP A 374 7.31 -2.40 -13.08
N PRO A 375 6.56 -2.19 -14.19
CA PRO A 375 5.34 -2.94 -14.48
C PRO A 375 5.54 -4.47 -14.56
N ASP A 376 6.70 -4.94 -15.05
CA ASP A 376 7.00 -6.36 -15.20
C ASP A 376 7.26 -7.01 -13.84
N TYR A 377 7.99 -6.31 -12.97
CA TYR A 377 8.20 -6.72 -11.59
C TYR A 377 6.86 -6.92 -10.89
N VAL A 378 5.98 -5.91 -10.94
CA VAL A 378 4.68 -5.98 -10.26
C VAL A 378 3.83 -7.10 -10.83
N PHE A 379 3.80 -7.28 -12.16
CA PHE A 379 3.08 -8.37 -12.79
C PHE A 379 3.55 -9.75 -12.27
N ARG A 380 4.87 -9.99 -12.27
CA ARG A 380 5.49 -11.26 -11.82
C ARG A 380 5.24 -11.53 -10.34
N LEU A 381 5.35 -10.50 -9.50
CA LEU A 381 5.10 -10.63 -8.07
C LEU A 381 3.63 -10.98 -7.83
N ILE A 382 2.69 -10.19 -8.34
CA ILE A 382 1.25 -10.43 -8.15
C ILE A 382 0.82 -11.81 -8.69
N GLN A 383 1.40 -12.25 -9.81
CA GLN A 383 1.17 -13.59 -10.34
C GLN A 383 1.66 -14.67 -9.36
N SER A 384 2.86 -14.51 -8.80
CA SER A 384 3.43 -15.44 -7.80
C SER A 384 2.60 -15.50 -6.51
N LEU A 385 2.13 -14.33 -6.04
CA LEU A 385 1.22 -14.22 -4.89
C LEU A 385 -0.08 -14.98 -5.15
N LYS A 386 -0.70 -14.76 -6.32
CA LYS A 386 -1.96 -15.43 -6.69
C LYS A 386 -1.80 -16.94 -6.77
N SER A 387 -0.72 -17.42 -7.39
CA SER A 387 -0.40 -18.85 -7.49
C SER A 387 -0.14 -19.50 -6.13
N SER A 388 0.22 -18.71 -5.13
CA SER A 388 0.52 -19.16 -3.76
C SER A 388 -0.60 -18.83 -2.76
N ALA A 389 -1.82 -18.63 -3.27
CA ALA A 389 -3.04 -18.39 -2.50
C ALA A 389 -3.02 -17.16 -1.57
N TYR A 390 -2.12 -16.20 -1.80
CA TYR A 390 -2.19 -14.90 -1.14
C TYR A 390 -3.45 -14.17 -1.61
N SER A 391 -4.14 -13.60 -0.62
CA SER A 391 -5.35 -12.80 -0.81
C SER A 391 -5.10 -11.31 -0.57
N GLY A 392 -3.92 -10.97 -0.05
CA GLY A 392 -3.54 -9.62 0.30
C GLY A 392 -2.12 -9.24 -0.14
N LEU A 393 -1.95 -7.95 -0.42
CA LEU A 393 -0.66 -7.28 -0.56
C LEU A 393 -0.68 -6.04 0.33
N GLU A 394 0.37 -5.85 1.11
CA GLU A 394 0.62 -4.63 1.86
C GLU A 394 1.99 -4.05 1.48
N LEU A 395 2.03 -2.74 1.24
CA LEU A 395 3.24 -2.05 0.84
C LEU A 395 3.78 -1.22 2.00
N ILE A 396 5.06 -1.39 2.31
CA ILE A 396 5.85 -0.39 3.03
C ILE A 396 6.50 0.48 1.96
N PRO A 397 5.99 1.71 1.74
CA PRO A 397 6.39 2.52 0.60
C PRO A 397 7.85 3.00 0.71
N PRO A 398 8.43 3.48 -0.40
CA PRO A 398 9.84 3.85 -0.51
C PRO A 398 10.41 4.67 0.68
N VAL A 399 9.74 5.73 1.15
CA VAL A 399 10.23 6.59 2.25
C VAL A 399 9.51 6.36 3.59
N ALA A 400 8.94 5.17 3.80
CA ALA A 400 8.09 4.92 4.97
C ALA A 400 8.81 5.07 6.32
N HIS A 401 10.10 4.70 6.36
CA HIS A 401 10.92 4.70 7.58
C HIS A 401 11.78 5.96 7.76
N GLN A 402 11.75 6.88 6.80
CA GLN A 402 12.65 8.04 6.80
C GLN A 402 11.91 9.29 7.24
N THR A 403 12.61 10.18 7.95
CA THR A 403 12.04 11.48 8.27
C THR A 403 12.01 12.34 7.01
N GLY A 404 10.97 13.18 6.87
CA GLY A 404 10.90 14.12 5.75
C GLY A 404 12.10 15.08 5.65
N LYS A 405 12.87 15.25 6.74
CA LYS A 405 14.12 16.01 6.76
C LYS A 405 15.25 15.30 6.02
N GLU A 406 15.48 14.02 6.29
CA GLU A 406 16.54 13.21 5.65
C GLU A 406 16.34 13.09 4.14
N VAL A 407 15.09 12.90 3.71
CA VAL A 407 14.73 12.86 2.29
C VAL A 407 15.02 14.21 1.63
N ASN A 408 14.59 15.32 2.24
CA ASN A 408 14.78 16.66 1.66
C ASN A 408 16.25 17.10 1.60
N GLU A 409 17.07 16.69 2.57
CA GLU A 409 18.52 16.97 2.56
C GLU A 409 19.26 16.18 1.47
N SER A 410 18.69 15.07 1.00
CA SER A 410 19.28 14.19 -0.02
C SER A 410 18.87 14.55 -1.45
N LEU A 411 17.86 15.41 -1.63
CA LEU A 411 17.31 15.77 -2.94
C LEU A 411 17.68 17.20 -3.33
N ASN A 412 17.78 17.45 -4.64
CA ASN A 412 18.04 18.77 -5.19
C ASN A 412 16.84 19.72 -4.95
N PRO A 413 16.95 20.75 -4.07
CA PRO A 413 15.83 21.62 -3.74
C PRO A 413 15.32 22.44 -4.93
N ALA A 414 16.17 22.69 -5.94
CA ALA A 414 15.79 23.44 -7.14
C ALA A 414 14.80 22.66 -8.02
N LEU A 415 14.77 21.33 -7.89
CA LEU A 415 13.90 20.44 -8.66
C LEU A 415 12.69 19.95 -7.87
N GLN A 416 12.39 20.51 -6.69
CA GLN A 416 11.19 20.14 -5.96
C GLN A 416 9.93 20.55 -6.75
N TYR A 417 9.12 19.55 -7.14
CA TYR A 417 7.90 19.71 -7.94
C TYR A 417 6.62 19.28 -7.21
N TYR A 418 6.75 18.78 -5.99
CA TYR A 418 5.68 18.22 -5.18
C TYR A 418 5.48 19.01 -3.88
N ARG A 419 4.24 19.01 -3.39
CA ARG A 419 3.87 19.60 -2.10
C ARG A 419 4.09 18.60 -0.97
N TRP A 420 3.78 17.33 -1.22
CA TRP A 420 3.85 16.26 -0.23
C TRP A 420 4.68 15.08 -0.74
N GLY A 421 5.49 14.48 0.13
CA GLY A 421 6.49 13.47 -0.28
C GLY A 421 5.92 12.28 -1.03
N TYR A 422 4.71 11.81 -0.71
CA TYR A 422 4.08 10.69 -1.40
C TYR A 422 3.79 10.99 -2.89
N GLU A 423 3.62 12.26 -3.28
CA GLU A 423 3.30 12.66 -4.65
C GLU A 423 4.47 12.37 -5.60
N ARG A 424 5.71 12.39 -5.10
CA ARG A 424 6.89 11.99 -5.86
C ARG A 424 6.87 10.51 -6.27
N TYR A 425 6.22 9.67 -5.47
CA TYR A 425 6.11 8.22 -5.70
C TYR A 425 4.75 7.82 -6.28
N TRP A 426 4.04 8.74 -6.95
CA TRP A 426 2.69 8.47 -7.46
C TRP A 426 2.63 7.21 -8.35
N TYR A 427 3.65 6.98 -9.18
CA TYR A 427 3.67 5.84 -10.10
C TYR A 427 3.80 4.49 -9.39
N TYR A 428 4.51 4.47 -8.25
CA TYR A 428 4.58 3.29 -7.38
C TYR A 428 3.18 2.86 -6.91
N TYR A 429 2.42 3.79 -6.34
CA TYR A 429 1.05 3.53 -5.89
C TYR A 429 0.14 3.15 -7.06
N HIS A 430 0.29 3.83 -8.19
CA HIS A 430 -0.48 3.55 -9.40
C HIS A 430 -0.28 2.13 -9.90
N LEU A 431 0.98 1.70 -10.05
CA LEU A 431 1.32 0.37 -10.53
C LEU A 431 0.80 -0.73 -9.61
N PHE A 432 1.16 -0.67 -8.33
CA PHE A 432 0.77 -1.71 -7.38
C PHE A 432 -0.73 -1.75 -7.15
N GLY A 433 -1.38 -0.59 -6.99
CA GLY A 433 -2.81 -0.51 -6.77
C GLY A 433 -3.61 -1.07 -7.96
N ARG A 434 -3.27 -0.67 -9.19
CA ARG A 434 -3.96 -1.15 -10.40
C ARG A 434 -3.74 -2.63 -10.66
N ARG A 435 -2.50 -3.13 -10.58
CA ARG A 435 -2.19 -4.54 -10.87
C ARG A 435 -2.63 -5.50 -9.77
N SER A 436 -2.63 -5.08 -8.50
CA SER A 436 -3.18 -5.89 -7.41
C SER A 436 -4.70 -5.99 -7.44
N PHE A 437 -5.39 -4.99 -8.01
CA PHE A 437 -6.82 -5.07 -8.29
C PHE A 437 -7.11 -5.87 -9.55
N ASN A 438 -6.46 -5.58 -10.68
CA ASN A 438 -6.64 -6.30 -11.93
C ASN A 438 -5.28 -6.56 -12.60
N LEU A 439 -4.82 -7.82 -12.56
CA LEU A 439 -3.54 -8.21 -13.18
C LEU A 439 -3.53 -7.93 -14.69
N LYS A 440 -4.69 -7.89 -15.35
CA LYS A 440 -4.84 -7.61 -16.78
C LYS A 440 -5.07 -6.13 -17.10
N THR A 441 -4.82 -5.22 -16.14
CA THR A 441 -4.90 -3.78 -16.39
C THR A 441 -4.12 -3.42 -17.66
N ALA A 442 -4.78 -2.73 -18.58
CA ALA A 442 -4.21 -2.39 -19.88
C ALA A 442 -3.04 -1.40 -19.74
N GLY A 443 -2.02 -1.53 -20.59
CA GLY A 443 -0.83 -0.67 -20.54
C GLY A 443 -1.15 0.83 -20.66
N GLU A 444 -2.15 1.16 -21.47
CA GLU A 444 -2.68 2.53 -21.61
C GLU A 444 -3.13 3.15 -20.28
N VAL A 445 -3.70 2.37 -19.35
CA VAL A 445 -4.11 2.85 -18.03
C VAL A 445 -2.88 3.17 -17.20
N LEU A 446 -1.84 2.33 -17.30
CA LEU A 446 -0.60 2.48 -16.54
C LEU A 446 0.23 3.68 -17.00
N ILE A 447 0.14 4.07 -18.28
CA ILE A 447 0.98 5.15 -18.85
C ILE A 447 0.25 6.47 -19.07
N ARG A 448 -1.10 6.51 -18.99
CA ARG A 448 -1.86 7.73 -19.32
C ARG A 448 -1.48 8.95 -18.48
N ASP A 449 -1.05 8.76 -17.23
CA ASP A 449 -0.60 9.87 -16.39
C ASP A 449 0.75 10.43 -16.84
N PHE A 450 1.63 9.60 -17.41
CA PHE A 450 2.83 10.10 -18.09
C PHE A 450 2.46 10.91 -19.33
N HIS A 451 1.47 10.47 -20.11
CA HIS A 451 0.98 11.25 -21.26
C HIS A 451 0.36 12.57 -20.85
N ARG A 452 -0.44 12.56 -19.78
CA ARG A 452 -1.08 13.76 -19.25
C ARG A 452 -0.05 14.79 -18.77
N ARG A 453 1.04 14.33 -18.13
CA ARG A 453 2.09 15.21 -17.57
C ARG A 453 3.12 15.66 -18.60
N PHE A 454 3.50 14.77 -19.53
CA PHE A 454 4.68 14.95 -20.39
C PHE A 454 4.42 14.77 -21.88
N GLY A 455 3.15 14.61 -22.30
CA GLY A 455 2.79 14.30 -23.68
C GLY A 455 3.30 12.94 -24.14
N GLU A 456 3.45 12.74 -25.45
CA GLU A 456 3.87 11.45 -26.03
C GLU A 456 5.25 10.99 -25.54
N GLN A 457 6.14 11.94 -25.18
CA GLN A 457 7.47 11.64 -24.63
C GLN A 457 7.41 11.07 -23.21
N GLY A 458 6.25 11.12 -22.54
CA GLY A 458 6.01 10.42 -21.29
C GLY A 458 6.24 8.91 -21.39
N ASN A 459 6.12 8.31 -22.59
CA ASN A 459 6.51 6.91 -22.83
C ASN A 459 8.00 6.67 -22.51
N GLY A 460 8.86 7.62 -22.88
CA GLY A 460 10.29 7.54 -22.62
C GLY A 460 10.61 7.49 -21.13
N LEU A 461 9.88 8.27 -20.30
CA LEU A 461 9.99 8.18 -18.85
C LEU A 461 9.43 6.87 -18.31
N ALA A 462 8.29 6.39 -18.80
CA ALA A 462 7.74 5.10 -18.37
C ALA A 462 8.73 3.94 -18.64
N ASP A 463 9.39 3.93 -19.80
CA ASP A 463 10.47 2.98 -20.11
C ASP A 463 11.65 3.12 -19.13
N LEU A 464 12.02 4.36 -18.79
CA LEU A 464 13.12 4.64 -17.87
C LEU A 464 12.81 4.15 -16.44
N TYR A 465 11.58 4.33 -15.98
CA TYR A 465 11.08 3.75 -14.73
C TYR A 465 11.17 2.21 -14.74
N GLN A 466 10.81 1.57 -15.85
CA GLN A 466 10.93 0.12 -16.00
C GLN A 466 12.40 -0.36 -15.97
N LEU A 467 13.33 0.38 -16.58
CA LEU A 467 14.75 0.04 -16.56
C LEU A 467 15.35 0.21 -15.16
N THR A 468 15.19 1.41 -14.57
CA THR A 468 15.70 1.73 -13.23
C THR A 468 15.08 0.83 -12.17
N GLY A 469 13.81 0.45 -12.33
CA GLY A 469 13.11 -0.40 -11.40
C GLY A 469 13.69 -1.81 -11.25
N LYS A 470 14.53 -2.27 -12.18
CA LYS A 470 15.20 -3.58 -12.12
C LYS A 470 16.47 -3.57 -11.25
N VAL A 471 17.04 -2.40 -11.00
CA VAL A 471 18.36 -2.25 -10.37
C VAL A 471 18.34 -2.69 -8.91
N LEU A 472 17.49 -2.08 -8.07
CA LEU A 472 17.44 -2.38 -6.63
C LEU A 472 17.00 -3.84 -6.33
N PRO A 473 15.94 -4.38 -6.97
CA PRO A 473 15.59 -5.80 -6.81
C PRO A 473 16.74 -6.76 -7.08
N LEU A 474 17.48 -6.54 -8.17
CA LEU A 474 18.62 -7.38 -8.51
C LEU A 474 19.74 -7.22 -7.49
N TYR A 475 20.11 -5.98 -7.18
CA TYR A 475 21.19 -5.68 -6.25
C TYR A 475 20.93 -6.25 -4.85
N HIS A 476 19.75 -6.00 -4.27
CA HIS A 476 19.41 -6.45 -2.92
C HIS A 476 19.28 -7.98 -2.80
N THR A 477 18.86 -8.66 -3.87
CA THR A 477 18.83 -10.13 -3.88
C THR A 477 20.24 -10.73 -3.96
N VAL A 478 21.16 -10.11 -4.71
CA VAL A 478 22.55 -10.61 -4.84
C VAL A 478 23.39 -10.26 -3.61
N HIS A 479 23.27 -9.03 -3.08
CA HIS A 479 24.08 -8.56 -1.95
C HIS A 479 23.25 -8.48 -0.68
N TYR A 480 23.13 -9.62 0.01
CA TYR A 480 22.35 -9.66 1.24
C TYR A 480 23.16 -9.13 2.43
N ASN A 481 23.28 -7.81 2.49
CA ASN A 481 23.85 -7.11 3.64
C ASN A 481 22.83 -7.04 4.80
N LYS A 482 23.21 -7.39 6.03
CA LYS A 482 22.34 -7.26 7.20
C LYS A 482 22.26 -5.84 7.75
N GLU A 483 23.17 -4.94 7.36
CA GLU A 483 23.15 -3.56 7.84
C GLU A 483 22.21 -2.68 7.00
N PRO A 484 21.26 -1.97 7.63
CA PRO A 484 20.55 -0.88 6.98
C PRO A 484 21.52 0.30 6.81
N ASN A 485 21.19 1.25 5.93
CA ASN A 485 21.84 2.56 5.75
C ASN A 485 22.77 2.65 4.53
N SER A 486 22.23 2.40 3.34
CA SER A 486 22.01 3.43 2.32
C SER A 486 21.64 2.74 1.02
N GLU A 487 20.59 3.21 0.37
CA GLU A 487 19.96 2.56 -0.79
C GLU A 487 20.87 2.52 -2.03
N LEU A 488 21.82 3.46 -2.08
CA LEU A 488 22.90 3.52 -3.05
C LEU A 488 24.25 3.36 -2.36
N ASN A 489 24.35 2.39 -1.43
CA ASN A 489 25.63 2.07 -0.83
C ASN A 489 26.56 1.56 -1.95
N THR A 490 27.67 2.26 -2.19
CA THR A 490 28.77 1.76 -3.03
C THR A 490 29.52 0.60 -2.35
N GLY A 491 29.01 0.11 -1.23
CA GLY A 491 29.62 -0.87 -0.34
C GLY A 491 30.91 -0.40 0.29
N GLY A 492 31.45 -1.26 1.15
CA GLY A 492 32.77 -1.09 1.74
C GLY A 492 33.90 -1.44 0.77
N LEU A 493 35.11 -1.59 1.30
CA LEU A 493 36.28 -2.07 0.57
C LEU A 493 36.02 -3.45 -0.07
N LEU A 494 36.79 -3.84 -1.11
CA LEU A 494 36.63 -5.13 -1.81
C LEU A 494 36.53 -6.36 -0.89
N ASP A 495 37.27 -6.36 0.22
CA ASP A 495 37.23 -7.42 1.23
C ASP A 495 35.86 -7.61 1.89
N TYR A 496 35.07 -6.53 1.95
CA TYR A 496 33.69 -6.56 2.41
C TYR A 496 32.84 -7.40 1.45
N TYR A 497 32.89 -7.10 0.16
CA TYR A 497 32.13 -7.80 -0.87
C TYR A 497 32.42 -9.30 -0.97
N LEU A 498 33.69 -9.71 -0.76
CA LEU A 498 34.07 -11.12 -0.70
C LEU A 498 33.38 -11.90 0.43
N ARG A 499 32.89 -11.21 1.46
CA ARG A 499 32.25 -11.80 2.64
C ARG A 499 30.73 -11.61 2.67
N VAL A 500 30.18 -10.75 1.81
CA VAL A 500 28.74 -10.57 1.69
C VAL A 500 28.12 -11.87 1.17
N SER A 501 27.16 -12.39 1.94
CA SER A 501 26.40 -13.56 1.50
C SER A 501 25.41 -13.19 0.42
N VAL A 502 25.14 -14.13 -0.48
CA VAL A 502 24.04 -14.01 -1.44
C VAL A 502 22.71 -14.08 -0.71
N GLY A 503 21.72 -13.29 -1.16
CA GLY A 503 20.39 -13.27 -0.54
C GLY A 503 19.55 -14.47 -0.86
N ASP A 504 19.87 -15.14 -1.96
CA ASP A 504 19.27 -16.41 -2.34
C ASP A 504 20.36 -17.38 -2.84
N PRO A 505 20.93 -18.20 -1.95
CA PRO A 505 21.98 -19.15 -2.31
C PRO A 505 21.48 -20.31 -3.18
N THR A 506 20.17 -20.47 -3.39
CA THR A 506 19.60 -21.47 -4.29
C THR A 506 19.77 -21.03 -5.74
N PHE A 507 19.56 -19.74 -6.04
CA PHE A 507 19.66 -19.20 -7.40
C PHE A 507 20.99 -18.53 -7.74
N PHE A 508 21.68 -17.97 -6.74
CA PHE A 508 22.91 -17.20 -6.93
C PHE A 508 24.10 -17.89 -6.28
N SER A 509 25.24 -17.90 -6.97
CA SER A 509 26.51 -18.35 -6.39
C SER A 509 27.29 -17.19 -5.81
N GLY A 510 27.92 -17.42 -4.65
CA GLY A 510 28.85 -16.45 -4.07
C GLY A 510 30.21 -16.45 -4.78
N PHE A 511 31.03 -15.43 -4.53
CA PHE A 511 32.38 -15.31 -5.10
C PHE A 511 33.28 -16.52 -4.80
N GLN A 512 33.21 -17.08 -3.60
CA GLN A 512 34.02 -18.25 -3.21
C GLN A 512 33.58 -19.53 -3.93
N GLU A 513 32.27 -19.77 -4.03
CA GLU A 513 31.71 -20.91 -4.78
C GLU A 513 32.13 -20.83 -6.25
N PHE A 514 31.96 -19.64 -6.85
CA PHE A 514 32.32 -19.40 -8.25
C PHE A 514 33.81 -19.59 -8.53
N THR A 515 34.68 -18.99 -7.73
CA THR A 515 36.13 -19.11 -7.89
C THR A 515 36.62 -20.54 -7.70
N HIS A 516 36.06 -21.28 -6.74
CA HIS A 516 36.40 -22.68 -6.54
C HIS A 516 36.04 -23.53 -7.76
N SER A 517 34.81 -23.39 -8.27
CA SER A 517 34.38 -24.15 -9.45
C SER A 517 35.18 -23.80 -10.70
N LEU A 518 35.54 -22.52 -10.88
CA LEU A 518 36.39 -22.07 -11.97
C LEU A 518 37.78 -22.72 -11.92
N LEU A 519 38.42 -22.74 -10.74
CA LEU A 519 39.73 -23.35 -10.53
C LEU A 519 39.70 -24.89 -10.66
N ALA A 520 38.59 -25.51 -10.26
CA ALA A 520 38.37 -26.95 -10.38
C ALA A 520 37.96 -27.40 -11.80
N GLY A 521 37.67 -26.46 -12.72
CA GLY A 521 37.18 -26.78 -14.06
C GLY A 521 35.77 -27.39 -14.07
N THR A 522 34.97 -27.12 -13.03
CA THR A 522 33.59 -27.61 -12.89
C THR A 522 32.58 -26.52 -13.25
N SER A 523 31.40 -26.89 -13.75
CA SER A 523 30.32 -25.95 -14.04
C SER A 523 29.45 -25.66 -12.81
N ILE A 524 28.92 -24.44 -12.74
CA ILE A 524 27.90 -24.01 -11.77
C ILE A 524 26.57 -23.83 -12.52
N ILE A 525 25.47 -24.28 -11.90
CA ILE A 525 24.10 -24.13 -12.44
C ILE A 525 23.47 -22.79 -12.02
N LYS A 526 23.89 -22.25 -10.87
CA LYS A 526 23.46 -20.96 -10.32
C LYS A 526 23.99 -19.79 -11.15
N LEU A 527 23.34 -18.64 -11.04
CA LEU A 527 23.85 -17.39 -11.60
C LEU A 527 25.17 -17.02 -10.92
N SER A 528 26.19 -16.76 -11.74
CA SER A 528 27.53 -16.40 -11.30
C SER A 528 27.67 -14.90 -11.04
N PRO A 529 28.61 -14.48 -10.17
CA PRO A 529 28.93 -13.06 -10.00
C PRO A 529 29.27 -12.36 -11.33
N LEU A 530 29.89 -13.07 -12.29
CA LEU A 530 30.21 -12.52 -13.61
C LEU A 530 28.96 -12.26 -14.46
N GLU A 531 27.97 -13.15 -14.42
CA GLU A 531 26.69 -12.94 -15.10
C GLU A 531 25.91 -11.77 -14.49
N ILE A 532 25.93 -11.64 -13.16
CA ILE A 532 25.31 -10.49 -12.48
C ILE A 532 26.01 -9.18 -12.86
N ALA A 533 27.35 -9.15 -12.86
CA ALA A 533 28.12 -7.99 -13.28
C ALA A 533 27.75 -7.57 -14.71
N ASN A 534 27.69 -8.51 -15.66
CA ASN A 534 27.25 -8.22 -17.04
C ASN A 534 25.80 -7.70 -17.11
N CYS A 535 24.89 -8.22 -16.27
CA CYS A 535 23.53 -7.71 -16.19
C CYS A 535 23.48 -6.26 -15.70
N LEU A 536 24.25 -5.93 -14.66
CA LEU A 536 24.34 -4.57 -14.11
C LEU A 536 25.02 -3.60 -15.08
N GLU A 537 26.06 -4.03 -15.79
CA GLU A 537 26.75 -3.23 -16.82
C GLU A 537 25.77 -2.85 -17.93
N LYS A 538 25.02 -3.83 -18.43
CA LYS A 538 24.01 -3.63 -19.47
C LYS A 538 22.91 -2.70 -19.00
N LEU A 539 22.33 -2.93 -17.80
CA LEU A 539 21.29 -2.06 -17.24
C LEU A 539 21.80 -0.63 -17.06
N GLY A 540 23.00 -0.45 -16.50
CA GLY A 540 23.60 0.86 -16.29
C GLY A 540 23.80 1.63 -17.59
N THR A 541 24.33 0.96 -18.60
CA THR A 541 24.54 1.53 -19.94
C THR A 541 23.22 1.94 -20.58
N GLU A 542 22.23 1.03 -20.62
CA GLU A 542 20.91 1.31 -21.21
C GLU A 542 20.19 2.47 -20.51
N ILE A 543 20.27 2.55 -19.17
CA ILE A 543 19.69 3.66 -18.40
C ILE A 543 20.35 4.99 -18.79
N LEU A 544 21.67 5.07 -18.84
CA LEU A 544 22.38 6.32 -19.14
C LEU A 544 22.17 6.76 -20.60
N GLU A 545 22.17 5.84 -21.55
CA GLU A 545 21.84 6.13 -22.95
C GLU A 545 20.40 6.68 -23.08
N LYS A 546 19.45 6.07 -22.38
CA LYS A 546 18.06 6.53 -22.36
C LYS A 546 17.94 7.92 -21.73
N VAL A 547 18.64 8.18 -20.62
CA VAL A 547 18.69 9.53 -20.02
C VAL A 547 19.19 10.56 -21.04
N ILE A 548 20.31 10.31 -21.71
CA ILE A 548 20.86 11.21 -22.74
C ILE A 548 19.84 11.47 -23.85
N SER A 549 19.14 10.43 -24.32
CA SER A 549 18.13 10.56 -25.37
C SER A 549 16.94 11.44 -24.98
N LEU A 550 16.67 11.58 -23.68
CA LEU A 550 15.53 12.32 -23.12
C LEU A 550 15.91 13.73 -22.64
N GLN A 551 17.20 14.06 -22.53
CA GLN A 551 17.69 15.36 -22.01
C GLN A 551 17.27 16.55 -22.88
N GLU A 552 17.21 16.37 -24.21
CA GLU A 552 16.87 17.44 -25.15
C GLU A 552 15.37 17.78 -25.15
N TYR A 553 14.52 16.89 -24.59
CA TYR A 553 13.10 17.15 -24.49
C TYR A 553 12.78 17.96 -23.24
N LEU A 554 12.03 19.05 -23.42
CA LEU A 554 11.43 19.81 -22.34
C LEU A 554 9.90 19.69 -22.46
N PRO A 555 9.21 19.12 -21.45
CA PRO A 555 7.76 19.08 -21.43
C PRO A 555 7.15 20.47 -21.58
N ARG A 556 6.10 20.58 -22.38
CA ARG A 556 5.28 21.80 -22.44
C ARG A 556 4.27 21.76 -21.30
N GLY A 557 4.17 22.82 -20.51
CA GLY A 557 3.16 22.90 -19.46
C GLY A 557 3.62 23.71 -18.24
N GLU A 558 3.05 23.35 -17.09
CA GLU A 558 3.40 23.92 -15.79
C GLU A 558 4.87 23.68 -15.44
N GLU A 559 5.49 24.64 -14.74
CA GLU A 559 6.88 24.56 -14.28
C GLU A 559 7.17 23.26 -13.49
N ASN A 560 6.18 22.77 -12.76
CA ASN A 560 6.29 21.53 -11.99
C ASN A 560 6.54 20.30 -12.87
N PHE A 561 5.96 20.20 -14.07
CA PHE A 561 6.21 19.05 -14.96
C PHE A 561 7.61 19.08 -15.56
N VAL A 562 8.17 20.27 -15.80
CA VAL A 562 9.55 20.42 -16.24
C VAL A 562 10.52 19.99 -15.13
N LYS A 563 10.26 20.42 -13.89
CA LYS A 563 11.03 20.00 -12.71
C LYS A 563 10.92 18.50 -12.45
N GLU A 564 9.71 17.93 -12.55
CA GLU A 564 9.48 16.48 -12.41
C GLU A 564 10.30 15.70 -13.44
N TRP A 565 10.24 16.10 -14.72
CA TRP A 565 11.03 15.48 -15.79
C TRP A 565 12.53 15.52 -15.49
N GLN A 566 13.06 16.70 -15.15
CA GLN A 566 14.48 16.87 -14.84
C GLN A 566 14.91 16.06 -13.61
N SER A 567 14.11 16.07 -12.53
CA SER A 567 14.35 15.28 -11.33
C SER A 567 14.44 13.78 -11.66
N ILE A 568 13.52 13.26 -12.47
CA ILE A 568 13.51 11.83 -12.83
C ILE A 568 14.75 11.47 -13.65
N LEU A 569 15.21 12.34 -14.55
CA LEU A 569 16.46 12.11 -15.30
C LEU A 569 17.68 12.08 -14.36
N GLU A 570 17.76 13.01 -13.40
CA GLU A 570 18.83 13.04 -12.39
C GLU A 570 18.82 11.77 -11.52
N ASP A 571 17.66 11.41 -10.98
CA ASP A 571 17.45 10.18 -10.19
C ASP A 571 17.81 8.92 -10.99
N SER A 572 17.46 8.88 -12.28
CA SER A 572 17.76 7.75 -13.16
C SER A 572 19.25 7.65 -13.49
N SER A 573 19.95 8.78 -13.65
CA SER A 573 21.40 8.78 -13.78
C SER A 573 22.10 8.20 -12.55
N LEU A 574 21.56 8.41 -11.33
CA LEU A 574 22.09 7.77 -10.13
C LEU A 574 21.97 6.24 -10.22
N PHE A 575 20.82 5.71 -10.64
CA PHE A 575 20.66 4.26 -10.85
C PHE A 575 21.59 3.71 -11.95
N GLY A 576 21.77 4.44 -13.04
CA GLY A 576 22.67 4.05 -14.12
C GLY A 576 24.12 3.95 -13.63
N ASN A 577 24.61 5.00 -12.97
CA ASN A 577 25.96 5.04 -12.40
C ASN A 577 26.15 4.01 -11.29
N PHE A 578 25.15 3.79 -10.43
CA PHE A 578 25.18 2.76 -9.41
C PHE A 578 25.33 1.37 -10.02
N SER A 579 24.57 1.07 -11.09
CA SER A 579 24.65 -0.22 -11.77
C SER A 579 26.03 -0.44 -12.39
N LEU A 580 26.59 0.58 -13.06
CA LEU A 580 27.96 0.50 -13.61
C LEU A 580 29.04 0.40 -12.52
N TYR A 581 28.82 1.03 -11.37
CA TYR A 581 29.75 0.94 -10.25
C TYR A 581 29.85 -0.51 -9.74
N HIS A 582 28.72 -1.19 -9.56
CA HIS A 582 28.67 -2.57 -9.05
C HIS A 582 28.91 -3.64 -10.12
N SER A 583 29.02 -3.27 -11.40
CA SER A 583 29.43 -4.19 -12.46
C SER A 583 30.95 -4.31 -12.61
N ASN A 584 31.71 -3.32 -12.14
CA ASN A 584 33.18 -3.28 -12.20
C ASN A 584 33.79 -3.74 -10.88
#